data_AF-A0AAW0G2L9-F1
#
_entry.id   AF-A0AAW0G2L9-F1
#
_cell.length_a   1.000
_cell.length_b   1.000
_cell.length_c   1.000
_cell.angle_alpha   90.00
_cell.angle_beta   90.00
_cell.angle_gamma   90.00
#
_symmetry.space_group_name_H-M   'P 1'
#
loop_
_entity.id
_entity.type
_entity.pdbx_description
1 polymer ?
#
loop_
_entity_poly.entity_id
_entity_poly.type
_entity_poly.pdbx_seq_one_letter_code
_entity_poly.pdbx_strand_id
1 'polypeptide(L)'
;MMQKEKITIAIIPFTALMLDYHRRLTDLSIGFEEFKATSRHIAGTHSLILVSADVAALPIWSTALQELSHKHVIGRIIFDEAHVVFTSSDFRVSLAKVYHLRQIPCQMILLSGTVPPQSEDTLIQSFALISPVIIYRTSPNHPHLRYILERSYPNQEQLFQRTQELWNQHRISFTSQDRCLIFVQTLFIGQALSQFLHCPFYTGDQDISNNDERKTTYLQWIDGTHPLMVCTSAFGTGNDYPHVRLSLHVGTPKEMVDHIQQTARIGRDLKLATAYFLPNYHGQLTLPRQLSTWDIDHKGKISMQQFLVNGNAGGCLRFELTKFCDNKGIHCDDSPENVLCSSCGKHKQQATAFPISPIPHVSDTTTQGIKRKLDTDKFNIAAATSKQRKRDSDAKANQFIDTLYAILEIFELPIIF
;
A
#
# COMPACT_ATOMS: atom_id res chain seq x y z
N MET A 1 -0.70 -19.85 12.72
CA MET A 1 -0.73 -20.70 13.94
C MET A 1 0.72 -21.01 14.31
N MET A 2 1.17 -20.69 15.53
CA MET A 2 2.58 -20.89 15.93
C MET A 2 2.87 -22.38 16.20
N GLN A 3 4.03 -22.87 15.77
CA GLN A 3 4.50 -24.22 16.12
C GLN A 3 4.77 -24.25 17.63
N LYS A 4 4.03 -25.09 18.38
CA LYS A 4 4.03 -25.09 19.86
C LYS A 4 5.40 -25.31 20.51
N GLU A 5 6.39 -25.81 19.77
CA GLU A 5 7.72 -26.17 20.30
C GLU A 5 8.87 -25.29 19.82
N LYS A 6 8.61 -24.32 18.92
CA LYS A 6 9.65 -23.43 18.39
C LYS A 6 9.36 -21.98 18.75
N ILE A 7 10.41 -21.26 19.08
CA ILE A 7 10.33 -19.81 19.33
C ILE A 7 10.34 -19.07 17.98
N THR A 8 9.42 -18.12 17.87
CA THR A 8 9.34 -17.10 16.83
C THR A 8 9.71 -15.75 17.43
N ILE A 9 10.65 -15.08 16.80
CA ILE A 9 11.04 -13.72 17.19
C ILE A 9 10.49 -12.76 16.15
N ALA A 10 9.73 -11.76 16.57
CA ALA A 10 9.27 -10.67 15.73
C ALA A 10 10.01 -9.38 16.07
N ILE A 11 10.74 -8.85 15.09
CA ILE A 11 11.50 -7.61 15.18
C ILE A 11 10.68 -6.50 14.54
N ILE A 12 10.29 -5.51 15.35
CA ILE A 12 9.37 -4.45 14.96
C ILE A 12 10.11 -3.11 14.94
N PRO A 13 10.22 -2.42 13.79
CA PRO A 13 11.01 -1.19 13.71
C PRO A 13 10.31 0.03 14.31
N PHE A 14 8.99 0.04 14.45
CA PHE A 14 8.25 1.22 14.93
C PHE A 14 7.58 0.99 16.28
N THR A 15 7.76 1.93 17.21
CA THR A 15 7.11 1.90 18.53
C THR A 15 5.58 1.86 18.43
N ALA A 16 4.99 2.65 17.52
CA ALA A 16 3.55 2.64 17.30
C ALA A 16 3.04 1.27 16.83
N LEU A 17 3.81 0.58 15.99
CA LEU A 17 3.49 -0.76 15.53
C LEU A 17 3.65 -1.80 16.66
N MET A 18 4.67 -1.66 17.50
CA MET A 18 4.84 -2.50 18.70
C MET A 18 3.61 -2.43 19.61
N LEU A 19 3.09 -1.23 19.87
CA LEU A 19 1.87 -1.04 20.66
C LEU A 19 0.64 -1.72 20.02
N ASP A 20 0.52 -1.68 18.70
CA ASP A 20 -0.56 -2.38 17.99
C ASP A 20 -0.41 -3.91 18.07
N TYR A 21 0.82 -4.44 17.99
CA TYR A 21 1.10 -5.85 18.26
C TYR A 21 0.65 -6.26 19.67
N HIS A 22 1.01 -5.50 20.70
CA HIS A 22 0.56 -5.76 22.08
C HIS A 22 -0.96 -5.83 22.17
N ARG A 23 -1.66 -4.86 21.59
CA ARG A 23 -3.12 -4.80 21.59
C ARG A 23 -3.73 -6.02 20.90
N ARG A 24 -3.33 -6.29 19.65
CA ARG A 24 -3.87 -7.42 18.86
C ARG A 24 -3.61 -8.77 19.50
N LEU A 25 -2.39 -8.99 20.02
CA LEU A 25 -2.04 -10.26 20.67
C LEU A 25 -2.83 -10.46 21.96
N THR A 26 -3.03 -9.39 22.74
CA THR A 26 -3.88 -9.43 23.94
C THR A 26 -5.34 -9.71 23.59
N ASP A 27 -5.91 -9.01 22.59
CA ASP A 27 -7.27 -9.20 22.11
C ASP A 27 -7.51 -10.65 21.64
N LEU A 28 -6.49 -11.26 21.02
CA LEU A 28 -6.52 -12.64 20.53
C LEU A 28 -6.10 -13.68 21.59
N SER A 29 -5.80 -13.25 22.82
CA SER A 29 -5.30 -14.12 23.90
C SER A 29 -4.06 -14.94 23.51
N ILE A 30 -3.18 -14.35 22.68
CA ILE A 30 -1.91 -14.94 22.28
C ILE A 30 -0.84 -14.43 23.26
N GLY A 31 -0.29 -15.33 24.08
CA GLY A 31 0.80 -14.97 24.99
C GLY A 31 2.11 -14.69 24.24
N PHE A 32 2.83 -13.67 24.69
CA PHE A 32 4.11 -13.24 24.13
C PHE A 32 5.02 -12.68 25.22
N GLU A 33 6.33 -12.68 24.96
CA GLU A 33 7.32 -11.96 25.75
C GLU A 33 7.81 -10.74 24.98
N GLU A 34 8.05 -9.62 25.67
CA GLU A 34 8.67 -8.44 25.07
C GLU A 34 10.07 -8.25 25.63
N PHE A 35 11.09 -8.22 24.78
CA PHE A 35 12.46 -7.94 25.17
C PHE A 35 12.77 -6.45 25.02
N LYS A 36 13.15 -5.81 26.14
CA LYS A 36 13.45 -4.37 26.23
C LYS A 36 14.94 -4.16 26.51
N ALA A 37 15.43 -2.92 26.31
CA ALA A 37 16.79 -2.55 26.68
C ALA A 37 17.12 -2.75 28.18
N THR A 38 16.10 -2.79 29.04
CA THR A 38 16.22 -3.08 30.48
C THR A 38 16.11 -4.57 30.83
N SER A 39 15.77 -5.42 29.86
CA SER A 39 15.67 -6.86 30.05
C SER A 39 17.05 -7.48 30.19
N ARG A 40 17.20 -8.48 31.07
CA ARG A 40 18.47 -9.19 31.28
C ARG A 40 18.51 -10.55 30.59
N HIS A 41 17.37 -11.22 30.51
CA HIS A 41 17.23 -12.54 29.90
C HIS A 41 15.84 -12.66 29.28
N ILE A 42 15.66 -13.66 28.42
CA ILE A 42 14.38 -14.09 27.87
C ILE A 42 13.95 -15.32 28.67
N ALA A 43 12.71 -15.33 29.19
CA ALA A 43 12.24 -16.44 30.01
C ALA A 43 11.95 -17.69 29.16
N GLY A 44 11.50 -17.50 27.92
CA GLY A 44 11.20 -18.60 27.00
C GLY A 44 9.92 -19.36 27.36
N THR A 45 9.05 -18.72 28.15
CA THR A 45 7.72 -19.20 28.55
C THR A 45 6.70 -19.09 27.42
N HIS A 46 6.93 -18.18 26.46
CA HIS A 46 6.09 -18.00 25.29
C HIS A 46 6.85 -18.32 24.00
N SER A 47 6.15 -18.84 23.00
CA SER A 47 6.69 -19.13 21.67
C SER A 47 6.77 -17.89 20.77
N LEU A 48 6.30 -16.72 21.22
CA LEU A 48 6.45 -15.44 20.54
C LEU A 48 7.25 -14.47 21.40
N ILE A 49 8.32 -13.91 20.82
CA ILE A 49 9.10 -12.84 21.43
C ILE A 49 9.04 -11.62 20.53
N LEU A 50 8.64 -10.49 21.10
CA LEU A 50 8.68 -9.19 20.45
C LEU A 50 9.94 -8.44 20.87
N VAL A 51 10.60 -7.78 19.92
CA VAL A 51 11.74 -6.89 20.20
C VAL A 51 11.73 -5.75 19.20
N SER A 52 12.09 -4.54 19.63
CA SER A 52 12.22 -3.43 18.69
C SER A 52 13.50 -3.56 17.86
N ALA A 53 13.52 -3.04 16.63
CA ALA A 53 14.74 -3.05 15.82
C ALA A 53 15.93 -2.36 16.51
N ASP A 54 15.67 -1.28 17.28
CA ASP A 54 16.70 -0.55 18.02
C ASP A 54 17.29 -1.39 19.16
N VAL A 55 16.45 -2.14 19.90
CA VAL A 55 16.92 -3.04 20.98
C VAL A 55 17.63 -4.26 20.39
N ALA A 56 17.12 -4.80 19.27
CA ALA A 56 17.73 -5.93 18.58
C ALA A 56 19.13 -5.61 18.01
N ALA A 57 19.45 -4.33 17.82
CA ALA A 57 20.78 -3.89 17.43
C ALA A 57 21.78 -3.80 18.60
N LEU A 58 21.34 -3.94 19.85
CA LEU A 58 22.20 -3.83 21.03
C LEU A 58 22.91 -5.16 21.36
N PRO A 59 24.13 -5.14 21.92
CA PRO A 59 24.83 -6.36 22.33
C PRO A 59 24.06 -7.21 23.34
N ILE A 60 23.28 -6.59 24.22
CA ILE A 60 22.47 -7.29 25.24
C ILE A 60 21.44 -8.24 24.61
N TRP A 61 20.90 -7.88 23.44
CA TRP A 61 20.02 -8.76 22.68
C TRP A 61 20.76 -9.99 22.17
N SER A 62 21.97 -9.80 21.61
CA SER A 62 22.79 -10.91 21.09
C SER A 62 23.09 -11.94 22.18
N THR A 63 23.47 -11.49 23.37
CA THR A 63 23.70 -12.36 24.53
C THR A 63 22.43 -13.12 24.94
N ALA A 64 21.30 -12.41 25.12
CA ALA A 64 20.05 -13.03 25.53
C ALA A 64 19.53 -14.03 24.48
N LEU A 65 19.69 -13.72 23.20
CA LEU A 65 19.32 -14.58 22.08
C LEU A 65 20.15 -15.87 22.05
N GLN A 66 21.47 -15.77 22.29
CA GLN A 66 22.35 -16.92 22.37
C GLN A 66 21.98 -17.83 23.55
N GLU A 67 21.77 -17.26 24.74
CA GLU A 67 21.32 -18.00 25.92
C GLU A 67 19.99 -18.73 25.69
N LEU A 68 19.04 -18.06 25.01
CA LEU A 68 17.77 -18.65 24.64
C LEU A 68 17.95 -19.83 23.68
N SER A 69 18.82 -19.69 22.68
CA SER A 69 19.08 -20.72 21.67
C SER A 69 19.69 -22.00 22.25
N HIS A 70 20.35 -21.93 23.41
CA HIS A 70 20.86 -23.11 24.11
C HIS A 70 19.75 -23.89 24.83
N LYS A 71 18.60 -23.25 25.12
CA LYS A 71 17.49 -23.83 25.88
C LYS A 71 16.30 -24.20 25.01
N HIS A 72 16.12 -23.49 23.89
CA HIS A 72 14.96 -23.62 23.02
C HIS A 72 15.36 -23.57 21.55
N VAL A 73 14.60 -24.26 20.71
CA VAL A 73 14.75 -24.19 19.25
C VAL A 73 14.15 -22.87 18.74
N ILE A 74 14.99 -22.02 18.16
CA ILE A 74 14.54 -20.81 17.48
C ILE A 74 14.18 -21.19 16.05
N GLY A 75 12.87 -21.24 15.77
CA GLY A 75 12.37 -21.69 14.47
C GLY A 75 12.53 -20.63 13.40
N ARG A 76 12.22 -19.37 13.74
CA ARG A 76 12.26 -18.25 12.79
C ARG A 76 12.42 -16.88 13.45
N ILE A 77 13.00 -15.97 12.68
CA ILE A 77 13.05 -14.53 12.95
C ILE A 77 12.25 -13.82 11.86
N ILE A 78 11.28 -13.03 12.26
CA ILE A 78 10.44 -12.20 11.40
C ILE A 78 10.89 -10.75 11.58
N PHE A 79 11.20 -10.06 10.49
CA PHE A 79 11.43 -8.61 10.50
C PHE A 79 10.28 -7.94 9.78
N ASP A 80 9.51 -7.13 10.50
CA ASP A 80 8.38 -6.40 9.94
C ASP A 80 8.81 -5.06 9.35
N GLU A 81 8.06 -4.57 8.36
CA GLU A 81 8.35 -3.37 7.58
C GLU A 81 9.78 -3.31 7.02
N ALA A 82 10.29 -4.42 6.49
CA ALA A 82 11.69 -4.56 6.08
C ALA A 82 12.18 -3.51 5.05
N HIS A 83 11.25 -2.84 4.34
CA HIS A 83 11.58 -1.71 3.45
C HIS A 83 12.23 -0.51 4.18
N VAL A 84 12.07 -0.40 5.50
CA VAL A 84 12.68 0.68 6.31
C VAL A 84 14.20 0.76 6.17
N VAL A 85 14.84 -0.36 5.80
CA VAL A 85 16.28 -0.45 5.59
C VAL A 85 16.78 0.47 4.50
N PHE A 86 15.97 0.79 3.47
CA PHE A 86 16.33 1.74 2.41
C PHE A 86 15.43 2.97 2.35
N THR A 87 14.25 2.97 3.00
CA THR A 87 13.42 4.18 3.08
C THR A 87 13.80 5.09 4.25
N SER A 88 14.44 4.55 5.29
CA SER A 88 14.79 5.27 6.52
C SER A 88 16.25 5.05 6.96
N SER A 89 17.11 4.57 6.05
CA SER A 89 18.55 4.36 6.28
C SER A 89 19.25 5.59 6.87
N ASP A 90 18.85 6.77 6.42
CA ASP A 90 19.49 8.04 6.80
C ASP A 90 19.18 8.46 8.24
N PHE A 91 18.16 7.86 8.86
CA PHE A 91 17.62 8.28 10.15
C PHE A 91 17.85 7.27 11.28
N ARG A 92 18.15 6.01 10.98
CA ARG A 92 18.32 4.95 11.98
C ARG A 92 19.55 4.11 11.71
N VAL A 93 20.64 4.45 12.41
CA VAL A 93 21.91 3.72 12.37
C VAL A 93 21.74 2.23 12.72
N SER A 94 20.77 1.89 13.57
CA SER A 94 20.40 0.51 13.91
C SER A 94 20.00 -0.31 12.68
N LEU A 95 19.39 0.31 11.67
CA LEU A 95 18.96 -0.35 10.43
C LEU A 95 20.10 -0.58 9.42
N ALA A 96 21.24 0.11 9.58
CA ALA A 96 22.40 -0.07 8.70
C ALA A 96 23.13 -1.40 8.93
N LYS A 97 22.87 -2.09 10.05
CA LYS A 97 23.54 -3.34 10.42
C LYS A 97 22.59 -4.50 10.68
N VAL A 98 21.44 -4.54 9.99
CA VAL A 98 20.42 -5.59 10.16
C VAL A 98 20.91 -6.99 9.83
N TYR A 99 22.00 -7.15 9.07
CA TYR A 99 22.63 -8.45 8.85
C TYR A 99 23.06 -9.14 10.17
N HIS A 100 23.37 -8.40 11.23
CA HIS A 100 23.69 -8.98 12.54
C HIS A 100 22.51 -9.72 13.18
N LEU A 101 21.28 -9.50 12.73
CA LEU A 101 20.12 -10.22 13.23
C LEU A 101 20.15 -11.72 12.85
N ARG A 102 21.05 -12.12 11.93
CA ARG A 102 21.27 -13.51 11.50
C ARG A 102 22.28 -14.29 12.34
N GLN A 103 22.53 -13.88 13.58
CA GLN A 103 23.46 -14.58 14.48
C GLN A 103 23.05 -16.03 14.79
N ILE A 104 21.76 -16.35 14.72
CA ILE A 104 21.24 -17.70 14.95
C ILE A 104 20.85 -18.34 13.61
N PRO A 105 21.32 -19.56 13.31
CA PRO A 105 20.96 -20.27 12.09
C PRO A 105 19.49 -20.74 12.16
N CYS A 106 18.58 -19.88 11.69
CA CYS A 106 17.15 -20.16 11.61
C CYS A 106 16.55 -19.50 10.37
N GLN A 107 15.28 -19.80 10.08
CA GLN A 107 14.57 -19.18 8.97
C GLN A 107 14.41 -17.67 9.24
N MET A 108 14.76 -16.83 8.26
CA MET A 108 14.50 -15.39 8.31
C MET A 108 13.37 -15.03 7.35
N ILE A 109 12.36 -14.33 7.84
CA ILE A 109 11.19 -13.87 7.08
C ILE A 109 11.18 -12.35 7.12
N LEU A 110 11.16 -11.72 5.95
CA LEU A 110 11.03 -10.27 5.82
C LEU A 110 9.61 -9.95 5.36
N LEU A 111 8.88 -9.15 6.13
CA LEU A 111 7.53 -8.69 5.79
C LEU A 111 7.59 -7.22 5.40
N SER A 112 6.89 -6.84 4.34
CA SER A 112 6.78 -5.44 3.93
C SER A 112 5.64 -5.24 2.95
N GLY A 113 4.88 -4.14 3.13
CA GLY A 113 3.83 -3.75 2.20
C GLY A 113 4.33 -3.02 0.95
N THR A 114 5.55 -2.46 0.98
CA THR A 114 6.07 -1.58 -0.08
C THR A 114 7.55 -1.80 -0.36
N VAL A 115 7.86 -2.91 -1.04
CA VAL A 115 9.18 -3.16 -1.67
C VAL A 115 8.96 -3.24 -3.17
N PRO A 116 9.36 -2.23 -3.97
CA PRO A 116 9.33 -2.37 -5.42
C PRO A 116 10.38 -3.39 -5.87
N PRO A 117 10.21 -4.10 -7.01
CA PRO A 117 11.12 -5.17 -7.40
C PRO A 117 12.58 -4.71 -7.53
N GLN A 118 12.79 -3.46 -7.98
CA GLN A 118 14.13 -2.85 -8.06
C GLN A 118 14.85 -2.70 -6.71
N SER A 119 14.16 -2.80 -5.58
CA SER A 119 14.73 -2.73 -4.23
C SER A 119 14.96 -4.10 -3.58
N GLU A 120 14.58 -5.19 -4.24
CA GLU A 120 14.68 -6.55 -3.67
C GLU A 120 16.14 -6.95 -3.39
N ASP A 121 17.05 -6.70 -4.34
CA ASP A 121 18.46 -7.02 -4.18
C ASP A 121 19.10 -6.24 -3.03
N THR A 122 18.78 -4.95 -2.90
CA THR A 122 19.24 -4.13 -1.76
C THR A 122 18.76 -4.72 -0.45
N LEU A 123 17.52 -5.18 -0.36
CA LEU A 123 16.99 -5.82 0.83
C LEU A 123 17.72 -7.14 1.15
N ILE A 124 17.88 -8.01 0.15
CA ILE A 124 18.59 -9.30 0.25
C ILE A 124 20.02 -9.08 0.77
N GLN A 125 20.74 -8.12 0.19
CA GLN A 125 22.11 -7.79 0.57
C GLN A 125 22.19 -7.19 1.97
N SER A 126 21.28 -6.27 2.32
CA SER A 126 21.31 -5.58 3.62
C SER A 126 21.09 -6.54 4.78
N PHE A 127 20.18 -7.50 4.59
CA PHE A 127 19.95 -8.57 5.55
C PHE A 127 20.92 -9.74 5.42
N ALA A 128 21.86 -9.73 4.47
CA ALA A 128 22.76 -10.86 4.18
C ALA A 128 22.01 -12.19 4.01
N LEU A 129 20.90 -12.19 3.26
CA LEU A 129 20.12 -13.40 3.03
C LEU A 129 20.91 -14.40 2.18
N ILE A 130 20.97 -15.65 2.64
CA ILE A 130 21.66 -16.74 1.93
C ILE A 130 20.69 -17.37 0.93
N SER A 131 21.19 -17.56 -0.30
CA SER A 131 20.42 -18.13 -1.43
C SER A 131 20.10 -19.63 -1.24
N PRO A 132 18.93 -20.11 -1.70
CA PRO A 132 17.89 -19.39 -2.42
C PRO A 132 16.97 -18.56 -1.50
N VAL A 133 16.70 -17.31 -1.91
CA VAL A 133 15.67 -16.46 -1.29
C VAL A 133 14.38 -16.61 -2.08
N ILE A 134 13.30 -17.01 -1.40
CA ILE A 134 11.98 -17.14 -2.02
C ILE A 134 11.22 -15.82 -1.80
N ILE A 135 10.74 -15.22 -2.89
CA ILE A 135 10.01 -13.95 -2.87
C ILE A 135 8.53 -14.22 -3.15
N TYR A 136 7.69 -13.85 -2.20
CA TYR A 136 6.23 -13.88 -2.34
C TYR A 136 5.71 -12.47 -2.57
N ARG A 137 4.99 -12.26 -3.67
CA ARG A 137 4.39 -10.97 -4.02
C ARG A 137 2.92 -11.16 -4.39
N THR A 138 2.04 -10.52 -3.62
CA THR A 138 0.63 -10.43 -3.95
C THR A 138 0.37 -9.29 -4.92
N SER A 139 -0.76 -9.35 -5.63
CA SER A 139 -1.17 -8.26 -6.52
C SER A 139 -1.30 -6.94 -5.74
N PRO A 140 -0.74 -5.83 -6.24
CA PRO A 140 -0.91 -4.51 -5.64
C PRO A 140 -2.25 -3.85 -6.00
N ASN A 141 -3.10 -4.52 -6.80
CA ASN A 141 -4.35 -3.93 -7.26
C ASN A 141 -5.42 -3.91 -6.17
N HIS A 142 -6.05 -2.75 -6.02
CA HIS A 142 -7.28 -2.58 -5.27
C HIS A 142 -8.41 -2.20 -6.25
N PRO A 143 -9.18 -3.18 -6.76
CA PRO A 143 -10.18 -2.95 -7.80
C PRO A 143 -11.26 -1.94 -7.40
N HIS A 144 -11.68 -1.99 -6.13
CA HIS A 144 -12.74 -1.15 -5.56
C HIS A 144 -12.32 0.32 -5.35
N LEU A 145 -11.03 0.66 -5.46
CA LEU A 145 -10.56 2.03 -5.28
C LEU A 145 -10.68 2.85 -6.56
N ARG A 146 -11.29 4.02 -6.43
CA ARG A 146 -11.32 5.05 -7.47
C ARG A 146 -10.19 6.04 -7.24
N TYR A 147 -9.29 6.15 -8.22
CA TYR A 147 -8.20 7.12 -8.20
C TYR A 147 -8.56 8.35 -9.03
N ILE A 148 -8.43 9.54 -8.44
CA ILE A 148 -8.71 10.81 -9.11
C ILE A 148 -7.50 11.73 -8.97
N LEU A 149 -6.82 12.00 -10.08
CA LEU A 149 -5.84 13.09 -10.17
C LEU A 149 -6.53 14.33 -10.74
N GLU A 150 -6.52 15.42 -9.98
CA GLU A 150 -6.93 16.75 -10.45
C GLU A 150 -5.73 17.55 -10.96
N ARG A 151 -6.00 18.62 -11.73
CA ARG A 151 -4.94 19.53 -12.18
C ARG A 151 -4.37 20.29 -10.99
N SER A 152 -3.12 20.74 -11.12
CA SER A 152 -2.46 21.52 -10.08
C SER A 152 -3.19 22.82 -9.74
N TYR A 153 -3.27 23.12 -8.44
CA TYR A 153 -3.88 24.33 -7.92
C TYR A 153 -2.86 25.48 -7.83
N PRO A 154 -3.20 26.70 -8.28
CA PRO A 154 -2.24 27.80 -8.38
C PRO A 154 -1.85 28.38 -7.01
N ASN A 155 -2.68 28.22 -5.99
CA ASN A 155 -2.41 28.71 -4.64
C ASN A 155 -3.10 27.83 -3.58
N GLN A 156 -2.68 28.03 -2.33
CA GLN A 156 -3.16 27.25 -1.18
C GLN A 156 -4.65 27.51 -0.88
N GLU A 157 -5.15 28.73 -1.08
CA GLU A 157 -6.54 29.07 -0.81
C GLU A 157 -7.50 28.26 -1.69
N GLN A 158 -7.26 28.22 -3.00
CA GLN A 158 -8.08 27.43 -3.93
C GLN A 158 -7.97 25.93 -3.65
N LEU A 159 -6.79 25.45 -3.27
CA LEU A 159 -6.60 24.07 -2.85
C LEU A 159 -7.44 23.73 -1.61
N PHE A 160 -7.48 24.62 -0.62
CA PHE A 160 -8.23 24.43 0.62
C PHE A 160 -9.74 24.50 0.37
N GLN A 161 -10.19 25.47 -0.41
CA GLN A 161 -11.58 25.57 -0.88
C GLN A 161 -12.01 24.29 -1.61
N ARG A 162 -11.19 23.80 -2.56
CA ARG A 162 -11.48 22.55 -3.26
C ARG A 162 -11.54 21.35 -2.31
N THR A 163 -10.62 21.27 -1.35
CA THR A 163 -10.60 20.20 -0.36
C THR A 163 -11.91 20.20 0.46
N GLN A 164 -12.38 21.38 0.86
CA GLN A 164 -13.66 21.55 1.56
C GLN A 164 -14.86 21.17 0.69
N GLU A 165 -14.87 21.56 -0.59
CA GLU A 165 -15.90 21.18 -1.55
C GLU A 165 -16.00 19.66 -1.70
N LEU A 166 -14.87 18.98 -1.91
CA LEU A 166 -14.83 17.53 -2.06
C LEU A 166 -15.32 16.82 -0.80
N TRP A 167 -14.89 17.28 0.37
CA TRP A 167 -15.43 16.80 1.65
C TRP A 167 -16.94 16.99 1.73
N ASN A 168 -17.44 18.19 1.43
CA ASN A 168 -18.85 18.53 1.47
C ASN A 168 -19.68 17.69 0.49
N GLN A 169 -19.16 17.39 -0.69
CA GLN A 169 -19.83 16.57 -1.70
C GLN A 169 -19.96 15.11 -1.26
N HIS A 170 -18.87 14.52 -0.77
CA HIS A 170 -18.85 13.09 -0.40
C HIS A 170 -19.56 12.80 0.92
N ARG A 171 -19.43 13.69 1.92
CA ARG A 171 -20.02 13.48 3.25
C ARG A 171 -21.54 13.36 3.24
N ILE A 172 -22.21 13.85 2.21
CA ILE A 172 -23.67 13.70 2.04
C ILE A 172 -24.07 12.21 1.98
N SER A 173 -23.19 11.36 1.45
CA SER A 173 -23.41 9.92 1.32
C SER A 173 -22.82 9.09 2.47
N PHE A 174 -22.18 9.74 3.45
CA PHE A 174 -21.52 9.03 4.54
C PHE A 174 -22.56 8.47 5.53
N THR A 175 -22.35 7.22 5.92
CA THR A 175 -22.99 6.62 7.08
C THR A 175 -22.22 6.98 8.36
N SER A 176 -22.77 6.63 9.53
CA SER A 176 -22.10 6.82 10.82
C SER A 176 -20.77 6.05 10.94
N GLN A 177 -20.54 5.06 10.07
CA GLN A 177 -19.28 4.30 10.02
C GLN A 177 -18.27 4.91 9.04
N ASP A 178 -18.68 5.76 8.10
CA ASP A 178 -17.76 6.20 7.07
C ASP A 178 -16.81 7.29 7.57
N ARG A 179 -15.54 7.20 7.15
CA ARG A 179 -14.49 8.15 7.53
C ARG A 179 -13.78 8.74 6.34
N CYS A 180 -13.19 9.92 6.56
CA CYS A 180 -12.33 10.61 5.62
C CYS A 180 -10.97 10.90 6.25
N LEU A 181 -9.91 10.72 5.46
CA LEU A 181 -8.54 11.10 5.80
C LEU A 181 -8.04 12.15 4.81
N ILE A 182 -7.49 13.25 5.33
CA ILE A 182 -6.76 14.22 4.51
C ILE A 182 -5.28 14.07 4.82
N PHE A 183 -4.50 13.66 3.82
CA PHE A 183 -3.05 13.55 3.93
C PHE A 183 -2.39 14.86 3.48
N VAL A 184 -1.52 15.41 4.33
CA VAL A 184 -0.73 16.62 4.05
C VAL A 184 0.77 16.35 4.19
N GLN A 185 1.59 17.19 3.56
CA GLN A 185 3.04 16.97 3.50
C GLN A 185 3.85 17.66 4.58
N THR A 186 3.30 18.73 5.15
CA THR A 186 4.01 19.55 6.13
C THR A 186 3.09 19.87 7.28
N LEU A 187 3.68 20.07 8.46
CA LEU A 187 2.97 20.47 9.67
C LEU A 187 2.22 21.79 9.47
N PHE A 188 2.87 22.75 8.80
CA PHE A 188 2.28 24.04 8.47
C PHE A 188 0.99 23.92 7.65
N ILE A 189 1.00 23.13 6.57
CA ILE A 189 -0.21 22.91 5.75
C ILE A 189 -1.27 22.17 6.56
N GLY A 190 -0.87 21.20 7.38
CA GLY A 190 -1.79 20.46 8.24
C GLY A 190 -2.53 21.32 9.25
N GLN A 191 -1.81 22.16 9.98
CA GLN A 191 -2.40 23.11 10.93
C GLN A 191 -3.32 24.11 10.23
N ALA A 192 -2.85 24.72 9.14
CA ALA A 192 -3.64 25.70 8.39
C ALA A 192 -4.94 25.10 7.83
N LEU A 193 -4.86 23.88 7.27
CA LEU A 193 -6.03 23.20 6.70
C LEU A 193 -6.99 22.68 7.77
N SER A 194 -6.47 22.15 8.87
CA SER A 194 -7.27 21.73 10.03
C SER A 194 -8.07 22.89 10.60
N GLN A 195 -7.44 24.07 10.75
CA GLN A 195 -8.11 25.29 11.18
C GLN A 195 -9.17 25.75 10.17
N PHE A 196 -8.85 25.73 8.88
CA PHE A 196 -9.77 26.11 7.80
C PHE A 196 -11.01 25.20 7.72
N LEU A 197 -10.83 23.89 7.95
CA LEU A 197 -11.91 22.90 7.90
C LEU A 197 -12.62 22.67 9.25
N HIS A 198 -12.11 23.26 10.33
CA HIS A 198 -12.56 23.02 11.71
C HIS A 198 -12.60 21.52 12.06
N CYS A 199 -11.51 20.80 11.79
CA CYS A 199 -11.40 19.37 12.05
C CYS A 199 -10.08 19.00 12.75
N PRO A 200 -9.99 17.84 13.42
CA PRO A 200 -8.78 17.44 14.13
C PRO A 200 -7.57 17.27 13.21
N PHE A 201 -6.39 17.55 13.76
CA PHE A 201 -5.10 17.33 13.11
C PHE A 201 -4.29 16.27 13.86
N TYR A 202 -3.94 15.19 13.17
CA TYR A 202 -3.09 14.13 13.69
C TYR A 202 -1.67 14.24 13.12
N THR A 203 -0.68 14.37 13.99
CA THR A 203 0.74 14.40 13.62
C THR A 203 1.57 13.54 14.57
N GLY A 204 2.79 13.17 14.18
CA GLY A 204 3.75 12.51 15.08
C GLY A 204 4.60 13.49 15.89
N ASP A 205 4.40 14.79 15.66
CA ASP A 205 5.15 15.88 16.29
C ASP A 205 4.67 16.11 17.74
N GLN A 206 5.62 16.04 18.69
CA GLN A 206 5.32 16.15 20.12
C GLN A 206 5.10 17.60 20.58
N ASP A 207 5.61 18.59 19.85
CA ASP A 207 5.41 20.01 20.17
C ASP A 207 3.99 20.46 19.77
N ILE A 208 3.42 19.81 18.75
CA ILE A 208 2.05 20.08 18.29
C ILE A 208 1.02 19.24 19.05
N SER A 209 1.34 17.98 19.37
CA SER A 209 0.40 17.10 20.05
C SER A 209 1.07 16.04 20.91
N ASN A 210 0.69 15.99 22.19
CA ASN A 210 1.19 14.96 23.10
C ASN A 210 0.52 13.58 22.81
N ASN A 211 0.96 12.52 23.50
CA ASN A 211 0.42 11.16 23.29
C ASN A 211 -1.08 11.06 23.58
N ASP A 212 -1.58 11.75 24.62
CA ASP A 212 -2.98 11.68 25.05
C ASP A 212 -3.91 12.43 24.08
N GLU A 213 -3.47 13.57 23.57
CA GLU A 213 -4.18 14.34 22.53
C GLU A 213 -4.29 13.54 21.22
N ARG A 214 -3.20 12.87 20.82
CA ARG A 214 -3.19 11.99 19.65
C ARG A 214 -4.13 10.80 19.81
N LYS A 215 -4.14 10.20 21.00
CA LYS A 215 -5.06 9.11 21.34
C LYS A 215 -6.51 9.60 21.30
N THR A 216 -6.79 10.75 21.90
CA THR A 216 -8.15 11.35 21.92
C THR A 216 -8.63 11.68 20.51
N THR A 217 -7.79 12.33 19.70
CA THR A 217 -8.07 12.65 18.30
C THR A 217 -8.39 11.39 17.50
N TYR A 218 -7.59 10.33 17.68
CA TYR A 218 -7.81 9.05 17.01
C TYR A 218 -9.13 8.38 17.43
N LEU A 219 -9.46 8.39 18.73
CA LEU A 219 -10.70 7.81 19.24
C LEU A 219 -11.93 8.56 18.73
N GLN A 220 -11.91 9.90 18.75
CA GLN A 220 -12.97 10.74 18.19
C GLN A 220 -13.14 10.54 16.67
N TRP A 221 -12.05 10.24 15.97
CA TRP A 221 -12.13 9.86 14.57
C TRP A 221 -12.74 8.47 14.41
N ILE A 222 -12.32 7.46 15.18
CA ILE A 222 -12.89 6.10 15.10
C ILE A 222 -14.39 6.10 15.43
N ASP A 223 -14.80 6.74 16.52
CA ASP A 223 -16.20 6.71 16.99
C ASP A 223 -17.14 7.54 16.10
N GLY A 224 -16.59 8.42 15.26
CA GLY A 224 -17.33 9.23 14.30
C GLY A 224 -17.75 10.60 14.82
N THR A 225 -17.32 10.99 16.03
CA THR A 225 -17.45 12.35 16.55
C THR A 225 -16.85 13.37 15.58
N HIS A 226 -15.67 13.03 15.03
CA HIS A 226 -15.05 13.77 13.94
C HIS A 226 -14.75 12.83 12.75
N PRO A 227 -15.68 12.65 11.80
CA PRO A 227 -15.51 11.68 10.70
C PRO A 227 -14.44 12.08 9.69
N LEU A 228 -13.95 13.33 9.77
CA LEU A 228 -12.88 13.91 8.97
C LEU A 228 -11.68 14.18 9.87
N MET A 229 -10.48 13.81 9.41
CA MET A 229 -9.24 14.14 10.11
C MET A 229 -8.13 14.48 9.11
N VAL A 230 -7.40 15.56 9.39
CA VAL A 230 -6.17 15.92 8.68
C VAL A 230 -5.01 15.18 9.34
N CYS A 231 -4.09 14.64 8.54
CA CYS A 231 -2.95 13.90 9.06
C CYS A 231 -1.70 14.01 8.19
N THR A 232 -0.53 13.92 8.82
CA THR A 232 0.73 13.68 8.11
C THR A 232 0.96 12.19 7.89
N SER A 233 2.07 11.83 7.22
CA SER A 233 2.51 10.44 7.09
C SER A 233 2.67 9.71 8.44
N ALA A 234 2.75 10.42 9.57
CA ALA A 234 2.80 9.83 10.90
C ALA A 234 1.53 9.02 11.28
N PHE A 235 0.38 9.33 10.69
CA PHE A 235 -0.84 8.49 10.83
C PHE A 235 -0.71 7.14 10.07
N GLY A 236 0.38 6.99 9.30
CA GLY A 236 0.78 5.83 8.53
C GLY A 236 1.05 4.56 9.33
N THR A 237 1.20 4.60 10.65
CA THR A 237 1.59 3.39 11.39
C THR A 237 0.39 2.83 12.15
N GLY A 238 -0.18 1.71 11.68
CA GLY A 238 -1.11 0.89 12.49
C GLY A 238 -2.62 1.19 12.44
N ASN A 239 -3.11 2.19 11.70
CA ASN A 239 -4.57 2.37 11.53
C ASN A 239 -5.17 1.23 10.65
N ASP A 240 -6.22 0.59 11.17
CA ASP A 240 -6.93 -0.52 10.53
C ASP A 240 -8.44 -0.30 10.45
N TYR A 241 -8.87 0.96 10.41
CA TYR A 241 -10.28 1.28 10.30
C TYR A 241 -10.83 0.90 8.91
N PRO A 242 -11.83 0.02 8.81
CA PRO A 242 -12.19 -0.58 7.53
C PRO A 242 -13.01 0.33 6.62
N HIS A 243 -13.72 1.31 7.20
CA HIS A 243 -14.73 2.10 6.51
C HIS A 243 -14.25 3.50 6.08
N VAL A 244 -12.96 3.66 5.74
CA VAL A 244 -12.50 4.94 5.15
C VAL A 244 -12.95 4.99 3.69
N ARG A 245 -13.85 5.93 3.36
CA ARG A 245 -14.46 6.09 2.03
C ARG A 245 -13.78 7.13 1.16
N LEU A 246 -13.12 8.08 1.79
CA LEU A 246 -12.49 9.19 1.11
C LEU A 246 -11.07 9.39 1.66
N SER A 247 -10.09 9.46 0.76
CA SER A 247 -8.82 10.12 1.07
C SER A 247 -8.59 11.31 0.16
N LEU A 248 -8.09 12.41 0.73
CA LEU A 248 -7.67 13.60 0.00
C LEU A 248 -6.18 13.81 0.25
N HIS A 249 -5.35 13.71 -0.78
CA HIS A 249 -3.91 13.96 -0.68
C HIS A 249 -3.66 15.39 -1.15
N VAL A 250 -3.43 16.28 -0.19
CA VAL A 250 -3.36 17.72 -0.38
C VAL A 250 -1.89 18.15 -0.48
N GLY A 251 -1.55 18.69 -1.65
CA GLY A 251 -0.19 19.04 -2.04
C GLY A 251 0.45 17.98 -2.94
N THR A 252 1.50 18.37 -3.68
CA THR A 252 2.15 17.55 -4.72
C THR A 252 2.92 16.35 -4.16
N PRO A 253 2.42 15.11 -4.27
CA PRO A 253 3.04 13.96 -3.62
C PRO A 253 4.51 13.81 -4.01
N LYS A 254 5.36 13.45 -3.03
CA LYS A 254 6.82 13.40 -3.23
C LYS A 254 7.34 12.01 -3.57
N GLU A 255 6.75 10.98 -2.97
CA GLU A 255 7.28 9.62 -2.97
C GLU A 255 6.14 8.63 -3.24
N MET A 256 6.36 7.66 -4.13
CA MET A 256 5.36 6.64 -4.48
C MET A 256 5.08 5.69 -3.34
N VAL A 257 6.09 5.35 -2.54
CA VAL A 257 5.94 4.48 -1.37
C VAL A 257 4.92 5.07 -0.39
N ASP A 258 5.11 6.32 0.03
CA ASP A 258 4.18 7.02 0.93
C ASP A 258 2.75 7.02 0.37
N HIS A 259 2.63 7.27 -0.92
CA HIS A 259 1.35 7.36 -1.59
C HIS A 259 0.59 6.02 -1.61
N ILE A 260 1.28 4.93 -1.92
CA ILE A 260 0.70 3.57 -1.86
C ILE A 260 0.29 3.24 -0.43
N GLN A 261 1.15 3.51 0.57
CA GLN A 261 0.84 3.24 1.97
C GLN A 261 -0.35 4.06 2.50
N GLN A 262 -0.52 5.30 2.03
CA GLN A 262 -1.65 6.15 2.39
C GLN A 262 -2.95 5.68 1.72
N THR A 263 -2.92 5.34 0.43
CA THR A 263 -4.10 4.85 -0.30
C THR A 263 -4.50 3.43 0.11
N ALA A 264 -3.58 2.60 0.59
CA ALA A 264 -3.89 1.27 1.16
C ALA A 264 -4.67 1.32 2.51
N ARG A 265 -4.98 2.52 3.02
CA ARG A 265 -5.79 2.72 4.23
C ARG A 265 -7.27 2.91 3.94
N ILE A 266 -7.63 3.12 2.68
CA ILE A 266 -9.02 3.34 2.30
C ILE A 266 -9.65 2.06 1.76
N GLY A 267 -10.95 1.87 2.02
CA GLY A 267 -11.69 0.75 1.44
C GLY A 267 -11.31 -0.64 1.95
N ARG A 268 -10.82 -0.83 3.18
CA ARG A 268 -10.40 -2.18 3.63
C ARG A 268 -11.55 -3.18 3.76
N ASP A 269 -12.79 -2.71 3.84
CA ASP A 269 -14.00 -3.53 3.69
C ASP A 269 -14.32 -3.92 2.23
N LEU A 270 -13.40 -3.64 1.29
CA LEU A 270 -13.49 -3.90 -0.15
C LEU A 270 -14.65 -3.18 -0.86
N LYS A 271 -15.26 -2.19 -0.19
CA LYS A 271 -16.29 -1.35 -0.78
C LYS A 271 -15.67 -0.14 -1.48
N LEU A 272 -16.44 0.45 -2.40
CA LEU A 272 -16.00 1.63 -3.14
C LEU A 272 -15.48 2.71 -2.19
N ALA A 273 -14.24 3.13 -2.43
CA ALA A 273 -13.63 4.28 -1.79
C ALA A 273 -12.88 5.10 -2.85
N THR A 274 -12.75 6.40 -2.61
CA THR A 274 -12.14 7.33 -3.58
C THR A 274 -10.92 8.00 -2.97
N ALA A 275 -9.80 7.97 -3.70
CA ALA A 275 -8.60 8.73 -3.41
C ALA A 275 -8.47 9.90 -4.38
N TYR A 276 -8.47 11.12 -3.87
CA TYR A 276 -8.18 12.33 -4.63
C TYR A 276 -6.74 12.77 -4.43
N PHE A 277 -6.11 13.19 -5.52
CA PHE A 277 -4.78 13.77 -5.54
C PHE A 277 -4.89 15.20 -6.03
N LEU A 278 -4.58 16.14 -5.12
CA LEU A 278 -4.75 17.58 -5.31
C LEU A 278 -3.36 18.24 -5.26
N PRO A 279 -2.59 18.18 -6.37
CA PRO A 279 -1.24 18.73 -6.39
C PRO A 279 -1.26 20.27 -6.34
N ASN A 280 -0.22 20.84 -5.75
CA ASN A 280 0.06 22.26 -5.86
C ASN A 280 0.75 22.56 -7.20
N TYR A 281 0.57 23.78 -7.69
CA TYR A 281 1.33 24.27 -8.82
C TYR A 281 2.75 24.64 -8.35
N HIS A 282 3.74 23.91 -8.85
CA HIS A 282 5.17 24.20 -8.61
C HIS A 282 5.91 24.52 -9.92
N GLY A 283 5.20 24.96 -10.95
CA GLY A 283 5.73 25.11 -12.31
C GLY A 283 5.48 23.89 -13.19
N GLN A 284 6.21 23.80 -14.31
CA GLN A 284 6.04 22.73 -15.29
C GLN A 284 6.58 21.42 -14.70
N LEU A 285 5.70 20.44 -14.47
CA LEU A 285 6.09 19.07 -14.13
C LEU A 285 6.87 18.52 -15.33
N THR A 286 8.19 18.45 -15.19
CA THR A 286 9.06 17.83 -16.18
C THR A 286 9.35 16.40 -15.76
N LEU A 287 9.51 15.50 -16.74
CA LEU A 287 10.00 14.17 -16.42
C LEU A 287 11.37 14.31 -15.75
N PRO A 288 11.62 13.58 -14.66
CA PRO A 288 12.92 13.58 -14.01
C PRO A 288 14.01 13.23 -15.02
N ARG A 289 15.18 13.86 -14.87
CA ARG A 289 16.41 13.38 -15.50
C ARG A 289 16.57 11.91 -15.11
N GLN A 290 16.79 11.02 -16.08
CA GLN A 290 17.03 9.62 -15.81
C GLN A 290 18.10 9.50 -14.72
N LEU A 291 17.84 8.66 -13.72
CA LEU A 291 18.85 8.30 -12.74
C LEU A 291 20.11 7.84 -13.47
N SER A 292 21.26 8.04 -12.83
CA SER A 292 22.43 7.31 -13.25
C SER A 292 22.11 5.81 -13.18
N THR A 293 22.80 4.98 -13.96
CA THR A 293 22.63 3.52 -13.93
C THR A 293 22.79 2.89 -12.53
N TRP A 294 23.31 3.66 -11.57
CA TRP A 294 23.64 3.22 -10.22
C TRP A 294 22.64 3.65 -9.15
N ASP A 295 21.73 4.59 -9.45
CA ASP A 295 20.74 5.05 -8.47
C ASP A 295 19.43 4.28 -8.63
N ILE A 296 18.97 3.65 -7.55
CA ILE A 296 17.69 2.93 -7.50
C ILE A 296 16.62 3.86 -6.90
N ASP A 297 15.45 3.94 -7.53
CA ASP A 297 14.33 4.77 -7.04
C ASP A 297 13.57 4.10 -5.88
N HIS A 298 14.27 3.81 -4.78
CA HIS A 298 13.74 3.06 -3.64
C HIS A 298 12.43 3.64 -3.07
N LYS A 299 12.37 4.98 -2.94
CA LYS A 299 11.22 5.72 -2.41
C LYS A 299 10.17 6.04 -3.48
N GLY A 300 10.50 5.85 -4.75
CA GLY A 300 9.58 6.13 -5.85
C GLY A 300 9.41 7.62 -6.15
N LYS A 301 10.43 8.45 -6.00
CA LYS A 301 10.37 9.90 -6.31
C LYS A 301 10.16 10.13 -7.80
N ILE A 302 10.88 9.37 -8.62
CA ILE A 302 10.78 9.44 -10.08
C ILE A 302 9.48 8.82 -10.55
N SER A 303 9.15 7.67 -9.96
CA SER A 303 7.88 6.99 -10.22
C SER A 303 6.68 7.88 -9.88
N MET A 304 6.77 8.68 -8.81
CA MET A 304 5.73 9.67 -8.46
C MET A 304 5.65 10.81 -9.48
N GLN A 305 6.77 11.33 -9.96
CA GLN A 305 6.75 12.35 -11.02
C GLN A 305 6.16 11.80 -12.32
N GLN A 306 6.51 10.57 -12.70
CA GLN A 306 5.92 9.88 -13.85
C GLN A 306 4.40 9.70 -13.68
N PHE A 307 3.94 9.29 -12.50
CA PHE A 307 2.52 9.20 -12.18
C PHE A 307 1.79 10.54 -12.42
N LEU A 308 2.36 11.65 -11.96
CA LEU A 308 1.77 12.98 -12.14
C LEU A 308 1.78 13.42 -13.61
N VAL A 309 2.89 13.22 -14.32
CA VAL A 309 3.02 13.61 -15.74
C VAL A 309 2.11 12.77 -16.62
N ASN A 310 2.19 11.44 -16.52
CA ASN A 310 1.41 10.52 -17.32
C ASN A 310 -0.08 10.65 -16.99
N GLY A 311 -0.43 10.77 -15.70
CA GLY A 311 -1.81 10.97 -15.27
C GLY A 311 -2.44 12.24 -15.87
N ASN A 312 -1.70 13.36 -15.89
CA ASN A 312 -2.14 14.59 -16.53
C ASN A 312 -2.22 14.49 -18.07
N ALA A 313 -1.40 13.63 -18.68
CA ALA A 313 -1.44 13.31 -20.10
C ALA A 313 -2.53 12.27 -20.47
N GLY A 314 -3.37 11.85 -19.52
CA GLY A 314 -4.46 10.88 -19.77
C GLY A 314 -4.06 9.42 -19.53
N GLY A 315 -2.86 9.16 -19.03
CA GLY A 315 -2.40 7.84 -18.60
C GLY A 315 -3.25 7.25 -17.47
N CYS A 316 -3.30 5.91 -17.42
CA CYS A 316 -4.05 5.19 -16.40
C CYS A 316 -3.36 5.29 -15.03
N LEU A 317 -4.01 5.95 -14.07
CA LEU A 317 -3.46 6.12 -12.71
C LEU A 317 -3.23 4.77 -12.00
N ARG A 318 -4.14 3.80 -12.18
CA ARG A 318 -3.98 2.46 -11.59
C ARG A 318 -2.73 1.77 -12.12
N PHE A 319 -2.44 1.91 -13.41
CA PHE A 319 -1.27 1.31 -14.03
C PHE A 319 0.01 1.87 -13.43
N GLU A 320 0.13 3.19 -13.32
CA GLU A 320 1.32 3.83 -12.74
C GLU A 320 1.55 3.43 -11.28
N LEU A 321 0.49 3.34 -10.47
CA LEU A 321 0.59 2.91 -9.06
C LEU A 321 1.06 1.47 -8.93
N THR A 322 0.40 0.56 -9.67
CA THR A 322 0.68 -0.88 -9.57
C THR A 322 2.01 -1.27 -10.21
N LYS A 323 2.40 -0.58 -11.29
CA LYS A 323 3.68 -0.80 -11.98
C LYS A 323 4.87 -0.58 -11.06
N PHE A 324 4.83 0.43 -10.20
CA PHE A 324 5.90 0.62 -9.21
C PHE A 324 6.03 -0.58 -8.26
N CYS A 325 4.91 -1.22 -7.90
CA CYS A 325 4.90 -2.35 -6.99
C CYS A 325 5.34 -3.68 -7.63
N ASP A 326 5.13 -3.90 -8.92
CA ASP A 326 5.34 -5.23 -9.53
C ASP A 326 6.04 -5.24 -10.89
N ASN A 327 6.44 -4.06 -11.41
CA ASN A 327 6.98 -3.82 -12.75
C ASN A 327 6.06 -4.20 -13.93
N LYS A 328 4.85 -4.70 -13.67
CA LYS A 328 3.87 -5.12 -14.69
C LYS A 328 2.85 -4.03 -14.94
N GLY A 329 2.29 -3.48 -13.87
CA GLY A 329 1.19 -2.53 -13.93
C GLY A 329 -0.14 -3.18 -14.33
N ILE A 330 -1.23 -2.60 -13.86
CA ILE A 330 -2.60 -3.07 -14.06
C ILE A 330 -3.45 -1.88 -14.51
N HIS A 331 -4.05 -1.99 -15.68
CA HIS A 331 -4.93 -0.97 -16.23
C HIS A 331 -6.34 -1.04 -15.64
N CYS A 332 -7.08 0.07 -15.76
CA CYS A 332 -8.48 0.11 -15.33
C CYS A 332 -9.39 -0.83 -16.16
N ASP A 333 -9.02 -1.18 -17.38
CA ASP A 333 -9.80 -2.02 -18.28
C ASP A 333 -9.36 -3.50 -18.31
N ASP A 334 -8.29 -3.85 -17.58
CA ASP A 334 -7.85 -5.25 -17.43
C ASP A 334 -8.89 -6.15 -16.73
N SER A 335 -9.78 -5.56 -15.93
CA SER A 335 -10.87 -6.27 -15.24
C SER A 335 -12.13 -5.39 -15.15
N PRO A 336 -13.34 -5.97 -15.31
CA PRO A 336 -14.59 -5.23 -15.09
C PRO A 336 -14.80 -4.81 -13.62
N GLU A 337 -14.12 -5.45 -12.67
CA GLU A 337 -14.17 -5.09 -11.24
C GLU A 337 -13.37 -3.81 -10.93
N ASN A 338 -12.44 -3.44 -11.81
CA ASN A 338 -11.60 -2.27 -11.62
C ASN A 338 -12.44 -0.99 -11.82
N VAL A 339 -12.64 -0.24 -10.74
CA VAL A 339 -13.27 1.08 -10.82
C VAL A 339 -12.38 2.01 -11.66
N LEU A 340 -12.95 2.69 -12.65
CA LEU A 340 -12.16 3.55 -13.54
C LEU A 340 -11.53 4.72 -12.78
N CYS A 341 -10.25 5.02 -13.07
CA CYS A 341 -9.62 6.25 -12.61
C CYS A 341 -10.13 7.47 -13.40
N SER A 342 -9.84 8.68 -12.92
CA SER A 342 -10.29 9.92 -13.56
C SER A 342 -9.86 10.03 -15.04
N SER A 343 -8.66 9.59 -15.39
CA SER A 343 -8.16 9.60 -16.78
C SER A 343 -8.93 8.62 -17.68
N CYS A 344 -9.07 7.35 -17.25
CA CYS A 344 -9.76 6.32 -18.02
C CYS A 344 -11.28 6.58 -18.13
N GLY A 345 -11.89 7.15 -17.09
CA GLY A 345 -13.30 7.54 -17.10
C GLY A 345 -13.62 8.60 -18.15
N LYS A 346 -12.75 9.61 -18.30
CA LYS A 346 -12.90 10.66 -19.33
C LYS A 346 -12.82 10.08 -20.75
N HIS A 347 -11.87 9.18 -21.00
CA HIS A 347 -11.75 8.52 -22.30
C HIS A 347 -12.99 7.70 -22.67
N LYS A 348 -13.59 6.97 -21.72
CA LYS A 348 -14.86 6.26 -21.99
C LYS A 348 -16.02 7.21 -22.31
N GLN A 349 -16.16 8.31 -21.56
CA GLN A 349 -17.21 9.30 -21.82
C GLN A 349 -17.06 9.97 -23.19
N GLN A 350 -15.83 10.29 -23.61
CA GLN A 350 -15.54 10.84 -24.94
C GLN A 350 -15.78 9.80 -26.05
N ALA A 351 -15.40 8.54 -25.84
CA ALA A 351 -15.65 7.47 -26.81
C ALA A 351 -17.15 7.22 -27.03
N THR A 352 -17.99 7.36 -25.99
CA THR A 352 -19.45 7.27 -26.10
C THR A 352 -20.12 8.51 -26.67
N ALA A 353 -19.42 9.65 -26.71
CA ALA A 353 -19.95 10.92 -27.21
C ALA A 353 -19.76 11.14 -28.72
N PHE A 354 -19.03 10.24 -29.40
CA PHE A 354 -19.04 10.23 -30.86
C PHE A 354 -20.40 9.70 -31.33
N PRO A 355 -21.22 10.50 -32.05
CA PRO A 355 -22.45 10.00 -32.63
C PRO A 355 -22.09 8.84 -33.55
N ILE A 356 -22.68 7.67 -33.28
CA ILE A 356 -22.72 6.58 -34.25
C ILE A 356 -23.28 7.22 -35.52
N SER A 357 -22.46 7.33 -36.58
CA SER A 357 -22.93 7.88 -37.84
C SER A 357 -24.20 7.14 -38.23
N PRO A 358 -25.29 7.83 -38.61
CA PRO A 358 -26.49 7.16 -39.03
C PRO A 358 -26.12 6.18 -40.15
N ILE A 359 -26.50 4.91 -39.98
CA ILE A 359 -26.37 3.93 -41.04
C ILE A 359 -27.15 4.53 -42.23
N PRO A 360 -26.53 4.67 -43.43
CA PRO A 360 -27.22 5.24 -44.57
C PRO A 360 -28.50 4.44 -44.83
N HIS A 361 -29.65 5.12 -44.86
CA HIS A 361 -30.88 4.52 -45.35
C HIS A 361 -30.65 4.11 -46.81
N VAL A 362 -30.61 2.80 -47.04
CA VAL A 362 -30.60 2.23 -48.38
C VAL A 362 -31.99 2.47 -48.94
N SER A 363 -32.13 3.42 -49.87
CA SER A 363 -33.32 3.52 -50.71
C SER A 363 -33.35 2.34 -51.67
N ASP A 364 -34.49 1.66 -51.69
CA ASP A 364 -34.78 0.50 -52.54
C ASP A 364 -34.48 0.80 -54.01
N THR A 365 -33.33 0.32 -54.49
CA THR A 365 -33.11 0.08 -55.92
C THR A 365 -32.31 -1.20 -56.10
N THR A 366 -33.03 -2.21 -56.57
CA THR A 366 -32.56 -3.40 -57.33
C THR A 366 -31.45 -4.25 -56.71
N THR A 367 -31.89 -5.39 -56.20
CA THR A 367 -31.12 -6.56 -55.76
C THR A 367 -30.08 -6.99 -56.80
N GLN A 368 -28.80 -6.86 -56.46
CA GLN A 368 -27.78 -7.84 -56.84
C GLN A 368 -27.11 -8.34 -55.57
N GLY A 369 -27.46 -9.58 -55.20
CA GLY A 369 -27.02 -10.21 -53.96
C GLY A 369 -25.51 -10.48 -53.96
N ILE A 370 -24.77 -9.69 -53.21
CA ILE A 370 -23.43 -10.05 -52.76
C ILE A 370 -23.60 -10.86 -51.47
N LYS A 371 -23.56 -12.20 -51.59
CA LYS A 371 -23.36 -13.08 -50.43
C LYS A 371 -21.99 -12.77 -49.83
N ARG A 372 -21.93 -11.92 -48.79
CA ARG A 372 -20.75 -11.82 -47.93
C ARG A 372 -20.63 -13.15 -47.19
N LYS A 373 -19.66 -13.98 -47.61
CA LYS A 373 -19.19 -15.13 -46.84
C LYS A 373 -18.85 -14.61 -45.43
N LEU A 374 -19.52 -15.14 -44.42
CA LEU A 374 -19.10 -14.95 -43.03
C LEU A 374 -17.67 -15.51 -42.94
N ASP A 375 -16.71 -14.65 -42.59
CA ASP A 375 -15.32 -15.03 -42.42
C ASP A 375 -15.23 -15.84 -41.11
N THR A 376 -15.55 -17.13 -41.23
CA THR A 376 -15.56 -18.10 -40.13
C THR A 376 -14.23 -18.16 -39.42
N ASP A 377 -13.13 -17.83 -40.11
CA ASP A 377 -11.79 -17.81 -39.53
C ASP A 377 -11.65 -16.67 -38.52
N LYS A 378 -12.16 -15.47 -38.82
CA LYS A 378 -12.16 -14.36 -37.84
C LYS A 378 -13.00 -14.63 -36.61
N PHE A 379 -14.16 -15.28 -36.79
CA PHE A 379 -15.01 -15.67 -35.66
C PHE A 379 -14.34 -16.75 -34.79
N ASN A 380 -13.72 -17.75 -35.43
CA ASN A 380 -12.99 -18.81 -34.75
C ASN A 380 -11.75 -18.28 -34.02
N ILE A 381 -11.03 -17.31 -34.60
CA ILE A 381 -9.89 -16.63 -33.96
C ILE A 381 -10.36 -15.85 -32.72
N ALA A 382 -11.46 -15.10 -32.82
CA ALA A 382 -12.01 -14.36 -31.68
C ALA A 382 -12.45 -15.30 -30.54
N ALA A 383 -13.11 -16.42 -30.87
CA ALA A 383 -13.51 -17.44 -29.92
C ALA A 383 -12.29 -18.15 -29.29
N ALA A 384 -11.25 -18.44 -30.06
CA ALA A 384 -10.00 -19.00 -29.55
C ALA A 384 -9.28 -18.03 -28.62
N THR A 385 -9.25 -16.74 -28.95
CA THR A 385 -8.64 -15.68 -28.13
C THR A 385 -9.39 -15.52 -26.79
N SER A 386 -10.72 -15.59 -26.80
CA SER A 386 -11.53 -15.56 -25.58
C SER A 386 -11.32 -16.79 -24.70
N LYS A 387 -11.24 -18.00 -25.30
CA LYS A 387 -10.89 -19.23 -24.58
C LYS A 387 -9.48 -19.17 -23.99
N GLN A 388 -8.52 -18.59 -24.70
CA GLN A 388 -7.15 -18.41 -24.19
C GLN A 388 -7.12 -17.45 -23.00
N ARG A 389 -7.81 -16.30 -23.08
CA ARG A 389 -7.93 -15.36 -21.95
C ARG A 389 -8.54 -16.02 -20.71
N LYS A 390 -9.56 -16.88 -20.88
CA LYS A 390 -10.14 -17.64 -19.78
C LYS A 390 -9.14 -18.63 -19.18
N ARG A 391 -8.40 -19.37 -20.03
CA ARG A 391 -7.32 -20.28 -19.57
C ARG A 391 -6.20 -19.54 -18.85
N ASP A 392 -5.81 -18.36 -19.31
CA ASP A 392 -4.79 -17.53 -18.67
C ASP A 392 -5.28 -16.98 -17.32
N SER A 393 -6.58 -16.66 -17.20
CA SER A 393 -7.21 -16.27 -15.94
C SER A 393 -7.28 -17.44 -14.95
N ASP A 394 -7.69 -18.62 -15.41
CA ASP A 394 -7.73 -19.84 -14.59
C ASP A 394 -6.30 -20.25 -14.17
N ALA A 395 -5.30 -20.07 -15.04
CA ALA A 395 -3.89 -20.30 -14.71
C ALA A 395 -3.35 -19.31 -13.67
N LYS A 396 -3.76 -18.03 -13.72
CA LYS A 396 -3.43 -17.04 -12.67
C LYS A 396 -4.11 -17.36 -11.34
N ALA A 397 -5.35 -17.84 -11.36
CA ALA A 397 -6.04 -18.29 -10.15
C ALA A 397 -5.37 -19.52 -9.54
N ASN A 398 -4.96 -20.49 -10.37
CA ASN A 398 -4.18 -21.65 -9.93
C ASN A 398 -2.80 -21.23 -9.42
N GLN A 399 -2.11 -20.30 -10.07
CA GLN A 399 -0.84 -19.77 -9.59
C GLN A 399 -0.99 -19.05 -8.23
N PHE A 400 -2.10 -18.35 -8.00
CA PHE A 400 -2.42 -17.75 -6.70
C PHE A 400 -2.67 -18.83 -5.63
N ILE A 401 -3.41 -19.88 -5.97
CA ILE A 401 -3.65 -21.03 -5.09
C ILE A 401 -2.35 -21.77 -4.79
N ASP A 402 -1.47 -22.00 -5.77
CA ASP A 402 -0.16 -22.62 -5.60
C ASP A 402 0.76 -21.74 -4.75
N THR A 403 0.70 -20.42 -4.93
CA THR A 403 1.41 -19.45 -4.08
C THR A 403 0.88 -19.49 -2.65
N LEU A 404 -0.45 -19.60 -2.46
CA LEU A 404 -1.08 -19.75 -1.16
C LEU A 404 -0.68 -21.07 -0.51
N TYR A 405 -0.66 -22.18 -1.24
CA TYR A 405 -0.20 -23.47 -0.75
C TYR A 405 1.29 -23.44 -0.38
N ALA A 406 2.15 -22.83 -1.20
CA ALA A 406 3.56 -22.67 -0.89
C ALA A 406 3.79 -21.80 0.36
N ILE A 407 2.96 -20.76 0.54
CA ILE A 407 2.92 -19.97 1.79
C ILE A 407 2.50 -20.86 2.97
N LEU A 408 1.38 -21.58 2.86
CA LEU A 408 0.86 -22.44 3.93
C LEU A 408 1.82 -23.57 4.32
N GLU A 409 2.51 -24.16 3.35
CA GLU A 409 3.48 -25.24 3.53
C GLU A 409 4.75 -24.73 4.25
N ILE A 410 5.24 -23.53 3.91
CA ILE A 410 6.36 -22.87 4.61
C ILE A 410 5.99 -22.48 6.06
N PHE A 411 4.72 -22.18 6.31
CA PHE A 411 4.22 -21.89 7.66
C PHE A 411 3.76 -23.15 8.43
N GLU A 412 3.85 -24.35 7.84
CA GLU A 412 3.32 -25.62 8.38
C GLU A 412 1.88 -25.47 8.92
N LEU A 413 1.02 -24.75 8.20
CA LEU A 413 -0.37 -24.53 8.60
C LEU A 413 -1.27 -25.65 8.03
N PRO A 414 -2.13 -26.29 8.84
CA PRO A 414 -3.07 -27.27 8.32
C PRO A 414 -4.10 -26.60 7.40
N ILE A 415 -4.35 -27.23 6.25
CA ILE A 415 -5.36 -26.82 5.28
C ILE A 415 -6.74 -27.05 5.92
N ILE A 416 -7.44 -25.97 6.27
CA ILE A 416 -8.86 -26.02 6.65
C ILE A 416 -9.63 -25.37 5.50
N PHE A 417 -10.33 -26.20 4.74
CA PHE A 417 -11.25 -25.78 3.66
C PHE A 417 -12.51 -25.14 4.23
#